data_AF-A0A0F9P2E2-F1
#
_entry.id   AF-A0A0F9P2E2-F1
#
_cell.length_a   1.000
_cell.length_b   1.000
_cell.length_c   1.000
_cell.angle_alpha   90.00
_cell.angle_beta   90.00
_cell.angle_gamma   90.00
#
_symmetry.space_group_name_H-M   'P 1'
#
loop_
_entity.id
_entity.type
_entity.pdbx_description
1 polymer ?
#
loop_
_entity_poly.entity_id
_entity_poly.type
_entity_poly.pdbx_seq_one_letter_code
_entity_poly.pdbx_strand_id
1 'polypeptide(L)'
;MKTLSPFALAVEVSLVGLTAVSSGICPGCKTCRDELGYGSLAELETAWENGDAPNEPYFSRQACECCGSHLGGDREPAHGINENGDIVHFVVCVDCVMYLTNSEEPENWEG
;
A
#
# COMPACT_ATOMS: atom_id res chain seq x y z
N MET A 1 8.46 -14.65 21.96
CA MET A 1 8.20 -13.72 20.84
C MET A 1 9.18 -14.07 19.74
N LYS A 2 8.73 -14.29 18.50
CA LYS A 2 9.66 -14.38 17.36
C LYS A 2 10.29 -13.01 17.18
N THR A 3 11.62 -12.96 17.05
CA THR A 3 12.31 -11.75 16.64
C THR A 3 11.94 -11.49 15.19
N LEU A 4 11.42 -10.30 14.88
CA LEU A 4 11.16 -9.88 13.51
C LEU A 4 12.50 -9.67 12.78
N SER A 5 12.52 -9.93 11.48
CA SER A 5 13.64 -9.52 10.63
C SER A 5 13.72 -7.99 10.56
N PRO A 6 14.84 -7.42 10.11
CA PRO A 6 14.95 -5.99 9.87
C PRO A 6 13.87 -5.44 8.92
N PHE A 7 13.55 -6.18 7.84
CA PHE A 7 12.52 -5.80 6.89
C PHE A 7 11.12 -5.82 7.53
N ALA A 8 10.76 -6.93 8.17
CA ALA A 8 9.47 -7.07 8.83
C ALA A 8 9.32 -6.00 9.92
N LEU A 9 10.36 -5.74 10.71
CA LEU A 9 10.34 -4.66 11.70
C LEU A 9 10.11 -3.28 11.07
N ALA A 10 10.77 -2.96 9.96
CA ALA A 10 10.59 -1.68 9.26
C ALA A 10 9.13 -1.51 8.80
N VAL A 11 8.55 -2.56 8.21
CA VAL A 11 7.14 -2.56 7.79
C VAL A 11 6.21 -2.41 8.99
N GLU A 12 6.32 -3.27 10.01
CA GLU A 12 5.42 -3.26 11.18
C GLU A 12 5.46 -1.92 11.94
N VAL A 13 6.63 -1.28 12.04
CA VAL A 13 6.75 0.04 12.68
C VAL A 13 5.98 1.11 11.88
N SER A 14 6.04 1.08 10.55
CA SER A 14 5.32 2.02 9.69
C SER A 14 3.79 1.83 9.74
N LEU A 15 3.32 0.66 10.17
CA LEU A 15 1.89 0.33 10.28
C LEU A 15 1.32 0.56 11.68
N VAL A 16 2.11 1.01 12.65
CA VAL A 16 1.64 1.26 14.01
C VAL A 16 0.46 2.23 14.00
N GLY A 17 -0.64 1.82 14.62
CA GLY A 17 -1.88 2.62 14.70
C GLY A 17 -2.81 2.47 13.51
N LEU A 18 -2.44 1.65 12.51
CA LEU A 18 -3.31 1.26 11.41
C LEU A 18 -3.90 -0.13 11.64
N THR A 19 -5.13 -0.31 11.18
CA THR A 19 -5.85 -1.58 11.16
C THR A 19 -6.39 -1.84 9.75
N ALA A 20 -6.83 -3.07 9.47
CA ALA A 20 -7.37 -3.46 8.17
C ALA A 20 -6.45 -3.08 7.00
N VAL A 21 -5.14 -3.27 7.18
CA VAL A 21 -4.13 -2.91 6.19
C VAL A 21 -4.23 -3.83 4.98
N SER A 22 -4.26 -3.27 3.77
CA SER A 22 -4.25 -4.01 2.52
C SER A 22 -3.57 -3.22 1.41
N SER A 23 -2.92 -3.92 0.48
CA SER A 23 -2.45 -3.36 -0.79
C SER A 23 -3.57 -3.27 -1.83
N GLY A 24 -3.38 -2.43 -2.84
CA GLY A 24 -4.29 -2.22 -3.96
C GLY A 24 -5.20 -1.01 -3.81
N ILE A 25 -5.95 -0.73 -4.87
CA ILE A 25 -6.93 0.37 -4.93
C ILE A 25 -8.01 0.20 -3.86
N CYS A 26 -8.35 1.30 -3.20
CA CYS A 26 -9.48 1.36 -2.27
C CYS A 26 -10.60 2.23 -2.86
N PRO A 27 -11.80 1.69 -3.13
CA PRO A 27 -12.91 2.47 -3.71
C PRO A 27 -13.45 3.57 -2.77
N GLY A 28 -13.18 3.46 -1.47
CA GLY A 28 -13.48 4.50 -0.48
C GLY A 28 -12.42 5.60 -0.36
N CYS A 29 -11.27 5.46 -1.02
CA CYS A 29 -10.13 6.37 -0.87
C CYS A 29 -10.22 7.57 -1.82
N LYS A 30 -10.21 8.78 -1.25
CA LYS A 30 -10.21 10.03 -2.03
C LYS A 30 -8.94 10.20 -2.87
N THR A 31 -7.79 9.78 -2.36
CA THR A 31 -6.52 9.84 -3.10
C THR A 31 -6.58 8.96 -4.33
N CYS A 32 -7.02 7.69 -4.20
CA CYS A 32 -7.21 6.81 -5.37
C CYS A 32 -8.18 7.42 -6.38
N ARG A 33 -9.31 7.97 -5.93
CA ARG A 33 -10.26 8.65 -6.83
C ARG A 33 -9.59 9.76 -7.62
N ASP A 34 -8.83 10.63 -6.95
CA ASP A 34 -8.22 11.80 -7.55
C ASP A 34 -7.08 11.41 -8.51
N GLU A 35 -6.24 10.45 -8.12
CA GLU A 35 -5.11 9.96 -8.93
C GLU A 35 -5.57 9.19 -10.17
N LEU A 36 -6.66 8.43 -10.06
CA LEU A 36 -7.24 7.66 -11.17
C LEU A 36 -8.21 8.51 -12.02
N GLY A 37 -8.48 9.76 -11.63
CA GLY A 37 -9.27 10.71 -12.43
C GLY A 37 -10.78 10.49 -12.40
N TYR A 38 -11.34 9.89 -11.35
CA TYR A 38 -12.79 9.71 -11.20
C TYR A 38 -13.45 10.96 -10.59
N GLY A 39 -14.67 11.29 -11.04
CA GLY A 39 -15.41 12.47 -10.56
C GLY A 39 -16.00 12.29 -9.16
N SER A 40 -16.20 11.05 -8.71
CA SER A 40 -16.72 10.73 -7.37
C SER A 40 -16.24 9.36 -6.85
N LEU A 41 -16.40 9.11 -5.54
CA LEU A 41 -16.10 7.79 -4.97
C LEU A 41 -17.05 6.71 -5.50
N ALA A 42 -18.32 7.05 -5.77
CA ALA A 42 -19.28 6.10 -6.34
C ALA A 42 -18.91 5.68 -7.77
N GLU A 43 -18.33 6.58 -8.56
CA GLU A 43 -17.81 6.25 -9.89
C GLU A 43 -16.61 5.31 -9.80
N LEU A 44 -15.66 5.57 -8.89
CA LEU A 44 -14.54 4.68 -8.63
C LEU A 44 -15.00 3.30 -8.13
N GLU A 45 -15.95 3.25 -7.19
CA GLU A 45 -16.53 2.01 -6.66
C GLU A 45 -17.15 1.17 -7.77
N THR A 46 -17.97 1.79 -8.63
CA THR A 46 -18.57 1.11 -9.78
C THR A 46 -17.50 0.56 -10.73
N ALA A 47 -16.46 1.35 -11.03
CA ALA A 47 -15.37 0.90 -11.90
C ALA A 47 -14.57 -0.26 -11.27
N TRP A 48 -14.33 -0.21 -9.95
CA TRP A 48 -13.63 -1.26 -9.22
C TRP A 48 -14.42 -2.57 -9.22
N GLU A 49 -15.73 -2.51 -8.94
CA GLU A 49 -16.61 -3.69 -8.97
C GLU A 49 -16.69 -4.34 -10.37
N ASN A 50 -16.65 -3.52 -11.43
CA ASN A 50 -16.64 -4.01 -12.81
C ASN A 50 -15.26 -4.48 -13.29
N GLY A 51 -14.19 -4.22 -12.53
CA GLY A 51 -12.81 -4.48 -12.96
C GLY A 51 -12.27 -3.48 -13.99
N ASP A 52 -12.92 -2.32 -14.13
CA ASP A 52 -12.53 -1.22 -15.04
C ASP A 52 -11.56 -0.22 -14.37
N ALA A 53 -11.38 -0.30 -13.04
CA ALA A 53 -10.44 0.55 -12.32
C ALA A 53 -8.98 0.19 -12.65
N PRO A 54 -8.16 1.12 -13.15
CA PRO A 54 -6.79 0.81 -13.57
C PRO A 54 -5.93 0.52 -12.34
N ASN A 55 -5.58 -0.75 -12.14
CA ASN A 55 -4.75 -1.24 -11.04
C ASN A 55 -3.35 -1.61 -11.55
N GLU A 56 -2.66 -0.64 -12.14
CA GLU A 56 -1.29 -0.83 -12.61
C GLU A 56 -0.29 -0.14 -11.67
N PRO A 57 0.80 -0.82 -11.27
CA PRO A 57 1.86 -0.19 -10.53
C PRO A 57 2.53 0.91 -11.36
N TYR A 58 3.10 1.90 -10.68
CA TYR A 58 3.93 2.91 -11.33
C TYR A 58 5.37 2.84 -10.84
N PHE A 59 6.31 3.19 -11.71
CA PHE A 59 7.71 3.21 -11.34
C PHE A 59 8.07 4.48 -10.55
N SER A 60 8.74 4.33 -9.41
CA SER A 60 9.25 5.45 -8.61
C SER A 60 10.69 5.22 -8.17
N ARG A 61 11.42 6.33 -7.97
CA ARG A 61 12.74 6.34 -7.29
C ARG A 61 12.67 6.83 -5.85
N GLN A 62 11.48 7.17 -5.36
CA GLN A 62 11.28 7.57 -3.97
C GLN A 62 11.37 6.35 -3.04
N ALA A 63 11.75 6.61 -1.79
CA ALA A 63 11.77 5.59 -0.77
C ALA A 63 10.37 4.97 -0.58
N CYS A 64 10.30 3.67 -0.32
CA CYS A 64 9.04 3.01 0.04
C CYS A 64 8.49 3.60 1.35
N GLU A 65 7.21 3.97 1.41
CA GLU A 65 6.62 4.58 2.61
C GLU A 65 6.43 3.59 3.76
N CYS A 66 6.61 2.29 3.49
CA CYS A 66 6.44 1.22 4.47
C CYS A 66 7.78 0.65 4.95
N CYS A 67 8.56 0.00 4.08
CA CYS A 67 9.87 -0.52 4.48
C CYS A 67 11.00 0.52 4.44
N GLY A 68 10.80 1.70 3.86
CA GLY A 68 11.85 2.71 3.72
C GLY A 68 12.86 2.43 2.60
N SER A 69 12.72 1.32 1.84
CA SER A 69 13.72 0.97 0.83
C SER A 69 13.91 2.05 -0.22
N HIS A 70 15.17 2.41 -0.49
CA HIS A 70 15.55 3.39 -1.51
C HIS A 70 15.72 2.79 -2.91
N LEU A 71 15.53 1.48 -3.06
CA LEU A 71 15.59 0.82 -4.36
C LEU A 71 14.41 1.33 -5.21
N GLY A 72 14.74 1.97 -6.32
CA GLY A 72 13.74 2.37 -7.31
C GLY A 72 13.06 1.13 -7.87
N GLY A 73 11.77 1.24 -8.16
CA GLY A 73 10.98 0.10 -8.63
C GLY A 73 9.50 0.43 -8.67
N ASP A 74 8.72 -0.61 -8.88
CA ASP A 74 7.28 -0.54 -8.93
C ASP A 74 6.71 -0.17 -7.55
N ARG A 75 5.65 0.61 -7.61
CA ARG A 75 4.93 1.16 -6.47
C ARG A 75 3.45 0.91 -6.64
N GLU A 76 2.86 0.45 -5.55
CA GLU A 76 1.46 0.07 -5.45
C GLU A 76 0.80 0.88 -4.34
N PRO A 77 -0.44 1.34 -4.53
CA PRO A 77 -1.19 1.94 -3.44
C PRO A 77 -1.46 0.90 -2.36
N ALA A 78 -1.50 1.35 -1.12
CA ALA A 78 -1.89 0.58 0.04
C ALA A 78 -2.68 1.46 1.00
N HIS A 79 -3.47 0.80 1.84
CA HIS A 79 -4.45 1.47 2.69
C HIS A 79 -4.48 0.84 4.06
N GLY A 80 -4.83 1.65 5.06
CA GLY A 80 -5.16 1.21 6.40
C GLY A 80 -6.18 2.15 7.03
N ILE A 81 -6.77 1.72 8.14
CA ILE A 81 -7.73 2.51 8.92
C ILE A 81 -7.05 2.95 10.22
N ASN A 82 -6.97 4.26 10.45
CA ASN A 82 -6.40 4.81 11.68
C ASN A 82 -7.36 4.70 12.87
N GLU A 83 -6.92 5.13 14.06
CA GLU A 83 -7.73 5.11 15.29
C GLU A 83 -9.02 5.96 15.24
N ASN A 84 -9.09 6.94 14.33
CA ASN A 84 -10.27 7.78 14.12
C ASN A 84 -11.27 7.18 13.11
N GLY A 85 -10.92 6.05 12.48
CA GLY A 85 -11.71 5.43 11.43
C GLY A 85 -11.47 6.03 10.03
N ASP A 86 -10.46 6.89 9.85
CA ASP A 86 -10.12 7.45 8.55
C ASP A 86 -9.27 6.47 7.73
N ILE A 87 -9.49 6.46 6.42
CA ILE A 87 -8.64 5.76 5.45
C ILE A 87 -7.34 6.54 5.28
N VAL A 88 -6.23 5.89 5.60
CA VAL A 88 -4.87 6.37 5.35
C VAL A 88 -4.37 5.70 4.07
N HIS A 89 -4.07 6.51 3.06
CA HIS A 89 -3.45 6.08 1.82
C HIS A 89 -1.93 6.24 1.92
N PHE A 90 -1.20 5.25 1.45
CA PHE A 90 0.25 5.25 1.34
C PHE A 90 0.68 4.38 0.15
N VAL A 91 1.94 4.48 -0.24
CA VAL A 91 2.47 3.82 -1.43
C VAL A 91 3.65 2.93 -1.05
N VAL A 92 3.60 1.68 -1.49
CA VAL A 92 4.55 0.63 -1.08
C VAL A 92 5.23 -0.03 -2.26
N CYS A 93 6.43 -0.59 -2.04
CA CYS A 93 7.11 -1.41 -3.03
C CYS A 93 6.50 -2.81 -3.13
N VAL A 94 6.82 -3.54 -4.19
CA VAL A 94 6.34 -4.92 -4.41
C VAL A 94 6.68 -5.86 -3.24
N ASP A 95 7.85 -5.72 -2.61
CA ASP A 95 8.23 -6.54 -1.46
C ASP A 95 7.26 -6.32 -0.28
N CYS A 96 6.89 -5.07 -0.02
CA CYS A 96 5.87 -4.75 0.97
C CYS A 96 4.49 -5.27 0.58
N VAL A 97 4.12 -5.28 -0.71
CA VAL A 97 2.88 -5.91 -1.17
C VAL A 97 2.86 -7.40 -0.83
N MET A 98 3.95 -8.12 -1.12
CA MET A 98 4.08 -9.54 -0.82
C MET A 98 4.02 -9.81 0.68
N TYR A 99 4.66 -8.98 1.48
CA TYR A 99 4.61 -9.08 2.93
C TYR A 99 3.21 -8.81 3.50
N LEU A 100 2.55 -7.74 3.07
CA LEU A 100 1.21 -7.38 3.54
C LEU A 100 0.17 -8.43 3.16
N THR A 101 0.31 -9.05 1.99
CA THR A 101 -0.67 -10.02 1.46
C THR A 101 -0.42 -11.43 2.01
N ASN A 102 0.85 -11.86 2.09
CA ASN A 102 1.21 -13.26 2.32
C ASN A 102 2.19 -13.47 3.49
N SER A 103 2.61 -12.40 4.18
CA SER A 103 3.71 -12.42 5.17
C SER A 103 5.02 -12.96 4.57
N GLU A 104 5.22 -12.74 3.26
CA GLU A 104 6.41 -13.14 2.52
C GLU A 104 7.45 -12.01 2.56
N GLU A 105 8.66 -12.33 3.01
CA GLU A 105 9.78 -11.38 3.07
C GLU A 105 10.70 -11.54 1.85
N PRO A 106 11.28 -10.45 1.32
CA PRO A 106 12.28 -10.54 0.26
C PRO A 106 13.56 -11.21 0.76
N GLU A 107 14.23 -11.96 -0.11
CA GLU A 107 15.49 -12.64 0.24
C GLU A 107 16.65 -11.64 0.50
N ASN A 108 16.64 -10.48 -0.16
CA ASN A 108 17.75 -9.51 -0.15
C ASN A 108 17.26 -8.07 0.05
N TRP A 109 16.79 -7.72 1.25
CA TRP A 109 16.42 -6.34 1.58
C TRP A 109 17.64 -5.51 2.03
N GLU A 110 17.87 -4.36 1.40
CA GLU A 110 19.04 -3.49 1.66
C GLU A 110 18.73 -2.19 2.43
N GLY A 111 17.48 -1.97 2.85
CA GLY A 111 17.04 -0.73 3.51
C GLY A 111 17.20 0.50 2.62
#